data_AF-A0A1V6I7B9-F1
#
_entry.id   AF-A0A1V6I7B9-F1
#
_cell.length_a   1.000
_cell.length_b   1.000
_cell.length_c   1.000
_cell.angle_alpha   90.00
_cell.angle_beta   90.00
_cell.angle_gamma   90.00
#
_symmetry.space_group_name_H-M   'P 1'
#
loop_
_entity.id
_entity.type
_entity.pdbx_description
1 polymer ?
#
loop_
_entity_poly.entity_id
_entity_poly.type
_entity_poly.pdbx_seq_one_letter_code
_entity_poly.pdbx_strand_id
1 'polypeptide(L)'
;MIFRTIIEIPKFDFDISHSDACVFSGSCFAENIGEKLFDNKFNVSVNPTGIHYNPISLAKSVNMAISSKQITENEVFKANSLFNHFNFHSQFSDIDKTQAIDNYNKAIQNFNEALTKSKYFFVTFGTSFVYKLKENNEIVSNCHKLPEKVFVREFLSSQEIVETWINLIKKLKEINPKIKLIFTVSPIRHLKDGAIQNQQSKANLIISVKSIIENTDCCFYFPAYEIMNDELRDYRFYAEDMIHPSKTAIDYIYQKFSNSFFSIKTQNINKQIEKIISAYNHKVFNPNSEAHKKFCLNILKDIDDLKKQGIHLDFSNEIKYFKSFF
;
A
#
# COMPACT_ATOMS: atom_id res chain seq x y z
N MET A 1 11.45 15.04 31.36
CA MET A 1 12.37 14.55 30.30
C MET A 1 11.61 13.56 29.45
N ILE A 2 11.62 13.69 28.12
CA ILE A 2 11.00 12.71 27.21
C ILE A 2 12.05 11.62 26.97
N PHE A 3 11.81 10.40 27.46
CA PHE A 3 12.73 9.25 27.34
C PHE A 3 12.57 8.46 26.03
N ARG A 4 12.03 9.08 24.99
CA ARG A 4 11.88 8.49 23.66
C ARG A 4 12.27 9.51 22.59
N THR A 5 12.87 9.04 21.51
CA THR A 5 12.99 9.83 20.28
C THR A 5 11.60 10.11 19.74
N ILE A 6 11.36 11.32 19.23
CA ILE A 6 10.14 11.66 18.49
C ILE A 6 10.61 12.06 17.11
N ILE A 7 10.19 11.31 16.10
CA ILE A 7 10.42 11.65 14.70
C ILE A 7 9.47 12.78 14.33
N GLU A 8 10.05 13.88 13.87
CA GLU A 8 9.30 14.99 13.32
C GLU A 8 8.78 14.61 11.93
N ILE A 9 7.46 14.69 11.77
CA ILE A 9 6.82 14.43 10.48
C ILE A 9 6.48 15.79 9.87
N PRO A 10 6.88 16.06 8.61
CA PRO A 10 6.54 17.30 7.94
C PRO A 10 5.04 17.54 7.98
N LYS A 11 4.63 18.78 8.24
CA LYS A 11 3.24 19.20 8.05
C LYS A 11 3.02 19.42 6.56
N PHE A 12 1.97 18.80 6.04
CA PHE A 12 1.55 18.98 4.65
C PHE A 12 0.53 20.12 4.58
N ASP A 13 0.49 20.82 3.45
CA ASP A 13 -0.47 21.89 3.16
C ASP A 13 -1.82 21.33 2.64
N PHE A 14 -2.03 20.03 2.78
CA PHE A 14 -3.22 19.33 2.36
C PHE A 14 -3.66 18.29 3.40
N ASP A 15 -4.96 18.03 3.42
CA ASP A 15 -5.56 16.94 4.18
C ASP A 15 -6.18 15.90 3.23
N ILE A 16 -6.26 14.67 3.72
CA ILE A 16 -6.94 13.54 3.10
C ILE A 16 -8.27 13.32 3.84
N SER A 17 -9.31 13.08 3.07
CA SER A 17 -10.67 12.83 3.53
C SER A 17 -11.29 11.64 2.80
N HIS A 18 -12.43 11.17 3.28
CA HIS A 18 -13.21 10.11 2.63
C HIS A 18 -13.72 10.47 1.22
N SER A 19 -13.63 11.75 0.81
CA SER A 19 -13.98 12.18 -0.55
C SER A 19 -12.81 12.03 -1.53
N ASP A 20 -11.61 11.75 -1.03
CA ASP A 20 -10.40 11.62 -1.83
C ASP A 20 -10.13 10.16 -2.17
N ALA A 21 -9.79 9.91 -3.44
CA ALA A 21 -9.30 8.61 -3.88
C ALA A 21 -7.78 8.54 -3.68
N CYS A 22 -7.30 7.42 -3.13
CA CYS A 22 -5.88 7.17 -2.90
C CYS A 22 -5.44 5.85 -3.53
N VAL A 23 -4.20 5.80 -3.99
CA VAL A 23 -3.54 4.54 -4.37
C VAL A 23 -2.38 4.27 -3.42
N PHE A 24 -2.24 3.03 -2.96
CA PHE A 24 -1.07 2.55 -2.23
C PHE A 24 -0.38 1.49 -3.08
N SER A 25 0.92 1.65 -3.36
CA SER A 25 1.68 0.62 -4.07
C SER A 25 3.12 0.51 -3.57
N GLY A 26 3.62 -0.72 -3.50
CA GLY A 26 5.00 -1.01 -3.10
C GLY A 26 5.12 -2.30 -2.29
N SER A 27 5.94 -2.27 -1.24
CA SER A 27 6.13 -3.41 -0.33
C SER A 27 4.84 -3.79 0.42
N CYS A 28 4.83 -4.92 1.15
CA CYS A 28 3.71 -5.31 2.02
C CYS A 28 3.33 -4.24 3.05
N PHE A 29 4.24 -3.34 3.41
CA PHE A 29 3.90 -2.23 4.30
C PHE A 29 2.87 -1.26 3.69
N ALA A 30 2.82 -1.14 2.36
CA ALA A 30 1.78 -0.36 1.69
C ALA A 30 0.39 -0.99 1.89
N GLU A 31 0.30 -2.33 1.94
CA GLU A 31 -0.94 -3.04 2.29
C GLU A 31 -1.35 -2.75 3.72
N ASN A 32 -0.45 -2.88 4.69
CA ASN A 32 -0.76 -2.63 6.10
C ASN A 32 -1.39 -1.24 6.34
N ILE A 33 -0.90 -0.19 5.67
CA ILE A 33 -1.47 1.16 5.81
C ILE A 33 -2.70 1.34 4.91
N GLY A 34 -2.66 0.84 3.68
CA GLY A 34 -3.78 0.92 2.74
C GLY A 34 -5.04 0.24 3.28
N GLU A 35 -4.90 -0.95 3.89
CA GLU A 35 -5.99 -1.70 4.54
C GLU A 35 -6.60 -0.92 5.70
N LYS A 36 -5.79 -0.19 6.49
CA LYS A 36 -6.33 0.68 7.56
C LYS A 36 -7.24 1.78 7.01
N LEU A 37 -6.91 2.34 5.84
CA LEU A 37 -7.78 3.32 5.18
C LEU A 37 -9.01 2.64 4.57
N PHE A 38 -8.85 1.45 3.99
CA PHE A 38 -9.95 0.66 3.46
C PHE A 38 -10.98 0.30 4.56
N ASP A 39 -10.51 -0.18 5.71
CA ASP A 39 -11.35 -0.49 6.88
C ASP A 39 -12.07 0.76 7.41
N ASN A 40 -11.42 1.92 7.32
CA ASN A 40 -12.00 3.22 7.58
C ASN A 40 -12.83 3.78 6.42
N LYS A 41 -13.21 2.96 5.44
CA LYS A 41 -14.13 3.29 4.32
C LYS A 41 -13.63 4.42 3.40
N PHE A 42 -12.33 4.65 3.33
CA PHE A 42 -11.76 5.53 2.30
C PHE A 42 -11.83 4.85 0.93
N ASN A 43 -11.91 5.66 -0.14
CA ASN A 43 -11.76 5.16 -1.50
C ASN A 43 -10.28 4.89 -1.78
N VAL A 44 -9.85 3.63 -1.59
CA VAL A 44 -8.46 3.24 -1.75
C VAL A 44 -8.29 2.07 -2.72
N SER A 45 -7.23 2.13 -3.50
CA SER A 45 -6.74 1.01 -4.30
C SER A 45 -5.36 0.59 -3.78
N VAL A 46 -5.22 -0.67 -3.36
CA VAL A 46 -4.03 -1.17 -2.66
C VAL A 46 -3.36 -2.24 -3.51
N ASN A 47 -2.08 -2.02 -3.84
CA ASN A 47 -1.24 -2.88 -4.69
C ASN A 47 -2.01 -3.48 -5.89
N PRO A 48 -2.48 -2.65 -6.85
CA PRO A 48 -3.39 -3.11 -7.91
C PRO A 48 -2.82 -4.21 -8.82
N THR A 49 -1.49 -4.28 -8.93
CA THR A 49 -0.73 -5.33 -9.65
C THR A 49 0.06 -6.24 -8.72
N GLY A 50 -0.18 -6.10 -7.41
CA GLY A 50 0.49 -6.82 -6.33
C GLY A 50 1.71 -6.09 -5.78
N ILE A 51 2.45 -6.80 -4.92
CA ILE A 51 3.55 -6.25 -4.15
C ILE A 51 4.79 -6.04 -5.03
N HIS A 52 5.37 -4.83 -4.96
CA HIS A 52 6.62 -4.47 -5.62
C HIS A 52 7.61 -3.89 -4.61
N TYR A 53 8.67 -4.63 -4.30
CA TYR A 53 9.64 -4.19 -3.29
C TYR A 53 10.63 -3.15 -3.80
N ASN A 54 11.02 -3.21 -5.08
CA ASN A 54 12.06 -2.34 -5.60
C ASN A 54 11.49 -1.21 -6.48
N PRO A 55 12.18 -0.05 -6.54
CA PRO A 55 11.67 1.11 -7.27
C PRO A 55 11.45 0.90 -8.77
N ILE A 56 12.28 0.10 -9.44
CA ILE A 56 12.23 -0.08 -10.90
C ILE A 56 11.06 -0.99 -11.30
N SER A 57 10.85 -2.09 -10.58
CA SER A 57 9.69 -2.97 -10.76
C SER A 57 8.37 -2.23 -10.54
N LEU A 58 8.29 -1.39 -9.49
CA LEU A 58 7.10 -0.58 -9.26
C LEU A 58 6.91 0.46 -10.37
N ALA A 59 7.97 1.17 -10.77
CA ALA A 59 7.91 2.13 -11.87
C ALA A 59 7.46 1.48 -13.18
N LYS A 60 7.89 0.24 -13.44
CA LYS A 60 7.44 -0.54 -14.59
C LYS A 60 5.93 -0.84 -14.51
N SER A 61 5.43 -1.23 -13.34
CA SER A 61 3.99 -1.44 -13.15
C SER A 61 3.17 -0.17 -13.39
N VAL A 62 3.60 0.95 -12.83
CA VAL A 62 2.95 2.25 -13.07
C VAL A 62 3.00 2.61 -14.55
N ASN A 63 4.14 2.41 -15.23
CA ASN A 63 4.26 2.65 -16.68
C ASN A 63 3.26 1.80 -17.49
N MET A 64 3.13 0.50 -17.16
CA MET A 64 2.15 -0.38 -17.82
C MET A 64 0.71 0.13 -17.61
N ALA A 65 0.39 0.60 -16.39
CA ALA A 65 -0.90 1.19 -16.09
C ALA A 65 -1.16 2.47 -16.91
N ILE A 66 -0.25 3.45 -16.87
CA ILE A 66 -0.46 4.74 -17.56
C ILE A 66 -0.47 4.60 -19.09
N SER A 67 0.22 3.61 -19.65
CA SER A 67 0.21 3.33 -21.08
C SER A 67 -0.89 2.34 -21.50
N SER A 68 -1.74 1.89 -20.56
CA SER A 68 -2.77 0.87 -20.77
C SER A 68 -2.23 -0.38 -21.50
N LYS A 69 -1.03 -0.84 -21.11
CA LYS A 69 -0.35 -1.95 -21.77
C LYS A 69 -1.26 -3.19 -21.76
N GLN A 70 -1.40 -3.85 -22.90
CA GLN A 70 -2.04 -5.16 -22.99
C GLN A 70 -0.99 -6.26 -22.86
N ILE A 71 -1.22 -7.18 -21.94
CA ILE A 71 -0.47 -8.42 -21.78
C ILE A 71 -0.95 -9.41 -22.82
N THR A 72 0.01 -10.02 -23.50
CA THR A 72 -0.24 -11.00 -24.56
C THR A 72 0.22 -12.39 -24.17
N GLU A 73 -0.21 -13.38 -24.95
CA GLU A 73 0.14 -14.78 -24.77
C GLU A 73 1.64 -15.09 -24.75
N ASN A 74 2.47 -14.26 -25.40
CA ASN A 74 3.92 -14.45 -25.50
C ASN A 74 4.69 -13.95 -24.27
N GLU A 75 4.04 -13.21 -23.38
CA GLU A 75 4.63 -12.65 -22.16
C GLU A 75 4.35 -13.51 -20.92
N VAL A 76 3.52 -14.53 -21.08
CA VAL A 76 3.08 -15.43 -20.01
C VAL A 76 3.81 -16.77 -20.14
N PHE A 77 4.33 -17.27 -19.02
CA PHE A 77 5.06 -18.54 -18.97
C PHE A 77 4.45 -19.49 -17.95
N LYS A 78 4.55 -20.80 -18.21
CA LYS A 78 4.03 -21.82 -17.29
C LYS A 78 5.10 -22.24 -16.28
N ALA A 79 4.80 -22.13 -15.00
CA ALA A 79 5.64 -22.63 -13.91
C ALA A 79 4.78 -23.02 -12.70
N ASN A 80 5.15 -24.10 -12.00
CA ASN A 80 4.42 -24.59 -10.82
C ASN A 80 2.90 -24.78 -11.07
N SER A 81 2.55 -25.33 -12.23
CA SER A 81 1.16 -25.53 -12.69
C SER A 81 0.35 -24.26 -12.95
N LEU A 82 0.95 -23.07 -12.87
CA LEU A 82 0.30 -21.78 -13.12
C LEU A 82 0.89 -21.09 -14.36
N PHE A 83 0.08 -20.25 -14.98
CA PHE A 83 0.48 -19.28 -15.99
C PHE A 83 0.82 -17.95 -15.30
N ASN A 84 2.10 -17.61 -15.33
CA ASN A 84 2.70 -16.52 -14.57
C ASN A 84 3.18 -15.40 -15.50
N HIS A 85 3.28 -14.19 -14.95
CA HIS A 85 3.98 -13.07 -15.58
C HIS A 85 4.95 -12.45 -14.57
N PHE A 86 6.20 -12.25 -14.98
CA PHE A 86 7.28 -11.71 -14.14
C PHE A 86 7.02 -10.34 -13.49
N ASN A 87 6.09 -9.54 -14.04
CA ASN A 87 5.79 -8.21 -13.53
C ASN A 87 4.58 -8.16 -12.59
N PHE A 88 4.00 -9.31 -12.25
CA PHE A 88 2.80 -9.38 -11.41
C PHE A 88 3.02 -10.32 -10.23
N HIS A 89 2.31 -10.05 -9.13
CA HIS A 89 2.25 -10.98 -8.01
C HIS A 89 1.55 -12.28 -8.41
N SER A 90 1.90 -13.39 -7.77
CA SER A 90 1.34 -14.71 -8.10
C SER A 90 -0.16 -14.83 -7.80
N GLN A 91 -0.75 -13.86 -7.11
CA GLN A 91 -2.21 -13.80 -6.87
C GLN A 91 -3.03 -13.60 -8.15
N PHE A 92 -2.40 -13.11 -9.23
CA PHE A 92 -3.06 -12.93 -10.53
C PHE A 92 -2.82 -14.11 -11.49
N SER A 93 -1.93 -15.03 -11.11
CA SER A 93 -1.63 -16.21 -11.89
C SER A 93 -2.76 -17.23 -11.79
N ASP A 94 -2.97 -17.98 -12.86
CA ASP A 94 -4.08 -18.93 -12.97
C ASP A 94 -3.61 -20.23 -13.63
N ILE A 95 -4.34 -21.33 -13.40
CA ILE A 95 -4.10 -22.61 -14.08
C ILE A 95 -4.51 -22.54 -15.56
N ASP A 96 -5.44 -21.66 -15.91
CA ASP A 96 -5.86 -21.37 -17.27
C ASP A 96 -5.13 -20.15 -17.83
N LYS A 97 -4.57 -20.27 -19.04
CA LYS A 97 -3.73 -19.22 -19.64
C LYS A 97 -4.54 -17.97 -19.95
N THR A 98 -5.74 -18.15 -20.50
CA THR A 98 -6.63 -17.04 -20.88
C THR A 98 -7.08 -16.29 -19.64
N GLN A 99 -7.47 -17.01 -18.60
CA GLN A 99 -7.86 -16.41 -17.32
C GLN A 99 -6.70 -15.64 -16.66
N ALA A 100 -5.47 -16.16 -16.71
CA ALA A 100 -4.30 -15.44 -16.20
C ALA A 100 -4.07 -14.12 -16.96
N ILE A 101 -4.14 -14.14 -18.29
CA ILE A 101 -4.00 -12.94 -19.14
C ILE A 101 -5.09 -11.91 -18.81
N ASP A 102 -6.34 -12.36 -18.67
CA ASP A 102 -7.46 -11.50 -18.29
C ASP A 102 -7.24 -10.88 -16.89
N ASN A 103 -6.72 -11.64 -15.94
CA ASN A 103 -6.41 -11.14 -14.59
C ASN A 103 -5.34 -10.03 -14.65
N TYR A 104 -4.27 -10.22 -15.43
CA TYR A 104 -3.21 -9.21 -15.59
C TYR A 104 -3.73 -7.95 -16.28
N ASN A 105 -4.52 -8.08 -17.35
CA ASN A 105 -5.07 -6.94 -18.07
C ASN A 105 -6.10 -6.17 -17.23
N LYS A 106 -6.95 -6.86 -16.46
CA LYS A 106 -7.84 -6.22 -15.49
C LYS A 106 -7.08 -5.50 -14.39
N ALA A 107 -5.98 -6.08 -13.89
CA ALA A 107 -5.13 -5.42 -12.89
C ALA A 107 -4.51 -4.12 -13.43
N ILE A 108 -4.01 -4.12 -14.67
CA ILE A 108 -3.50 -2.92 -15.35
C ILE A 108 -4.61 -1.87 -15.50
N GLN A 109 -5.80 -2.27 -15.97
CA GLN A 109 -6.93 -1.36 -16.14
C GLN A 109 -7.35 -0.73 -14.80
N ASN A 110 -7.50 -1.55 -13.76
CA ASN A 110 -7.86 -1.07 -12.43
C ASN A 110 -6.81 -0.08 -11.89
N PHE A 111 -5.53 -0.35 -12.11
CA PHE A 111 -4.47 0.56 -11.71
C PHE A 111 -4.52 1.88 -12.49
N ASN A 112 -4.73 1.82 -13.82
CA ASN A 112 -4.88 3.01 -14.66
C ASN A 112 -6.04 3.89 -14.16
N GLU A 113 -7.21 3.29 -13.94
CA GLU A 113 -8.38 4.01 -13.44
C GLU A 113 -8.12 4.63 -12.06
N ALA A 114 -7.47 3.89 -11.16
CA ALA A 114 -7.12 4.37 -9.84
C ALA A 114 -6.15 5.56 -9.90
N LEU A 115 -5.09 5.47 -10.72
CA LEU A 115 -4.12 6.57 -10.90
C LEU A 115 -4.75 7.81 -11.53
N THR A 116 -5.69 7.63 -12.47
CA THR A 116 -6.36 8.74 -13.15
C THR A 116 -7.33 9.48 -12.22
N LYS A 117 -8.02 8.77 -11.32
CA LYS A 117 -9.04 9.34 -10.42
C LYS A 117 -8.48 9.79 -9.07
N SER A 118 -7.32 9.26 -8.65
CA SER A 118 -6.78 9.52 -7.31
C SER A 118 -6.13 10.89 -7.18
N LYS A 119 -6.25 11.48 -5.99
CA LYS A 119 -5.50 12.70 -5.64
C LYS A 119 -4.14 12.38 -5.02
N TYR A 120 -4.02 11.21 -4.39
CA TYR A 120 -2.84 10.81 -3.63
C TYR A 120 -2.34 9.44 -4.08
N PHE A 121 -1.04 9.33 -4.32
CA PHE A 121 -0.37 8.06 -4.62
C PHE A 121 0.75 7.81 -3.63
N PHE A 122 0.54 6.85 -2.73
CA PHE A 122 1.50 6.40 -1.74
C PHE A 122 2.42 5.33 -2.34
N VAL A 123 3.72 5.62 -2.33
CA VAL A 123 4.77 4.78 -2.91
C VAL A 123 5.68 4.27 -1.80
N THR A 124 5.68 2.95 -1.59
CA THR A 124 6.46 2.32 -0.51
C THR A 124 7.62 1.48 -1.05
N PHE A 125 8.85 2.00 -1.01
CA PHE A 125 10.03 1.24 -1.42
C PHE A 125 10.52 0.28 -0.33
N GLY A 126 10.75 -0.98 -0.69
CA GLY A 126 11.26 -2.04 0.17
C GLY A 126 12.78 -2.19 0.10
N THR A 127 13.34 -2.32 -1.11
CA THR A 127 14.76 -2.62 -1.31
C THR A 127 15.32 -2.05 -2.62
N SER A 128 16.61 -1.68 -2.63
CA SER A 128 17.38 -1.34 -3.83
C SER A 128 17.93 -2.56 -4.58
N PHE A 129 17.69 -3.79 -4.11
CA PHE A 129 18.09 -4.98 -4.86
C PHE A 129 17.00 -5.41 -5.85
N VAL A 130 17.44 -5.82 -7.04
CA VAL A 130 16.58 -6.38 -8.09
C VAL A 130 17.01 -7.79 -8.47
N TYR A 131 16.09 -8.53 -9.07
CA TYR A 131 16.39 -9.75 -9.81
C TYR A 131 16.22 -9.47 -11.30
N LYS A 132 17.24 -9.80 -12.09
CA LYS A 132 17.23 -9.75 -13.55
C LYS A 132 17.21 -11.16 -14.12
N LEU A 133 16.42 -11.41 -15.15
CA LEU A 133 16.49 -12.65 -15.91
C LEU A 133 17.83 -12.74 -16.64
N LYS A 134 18.54 -13.87 -16.53
CA LYS A 134 19.80 -14.07 -17.26
C LYS A 134 19.64 -14.08 -18.77
N GLU A 135 18.47 -14.52 -19.24
CA GLU A 135 18.20 -14.69 -20.67
C GLU A 135 18.15 -13.37 -21.43
N ASN A 136 17.55 -12.33 -20.84
CA ASN A 136 17.27 -11.07 -21.52
C ASN A 136 17.58 -9.81 -20.68
N ASN A 137 18.20 -9.97 -19.50
CA ASN A 137 18.50 -8.90 -18.53
C ASN A 137 17.28 -8.11 -18.00
N GLU A 138 16.06 -8.62 -18.20
CA GLU A 138 14.85 -7.94 -17.75
C GLU A 138 14.73 -8.00 -16.22
N ILE A 139 14.51 -6.84 -15.59
CA ILE A 139 14.17 -6.76 -14.16
C ILE A 139 12.75 -7.30 -13.96
N VAL A 140 12.61 -8.25 -13.03
CA VAL A 140 11.35 -8.91 -12.68
C VAL A 140 10.85 -8.45 -11.32
N SER A 141 9.53 -8.40 -11.15
CA SER A 141 8.89 -8.11 -9.86
C SER A 141 8.75 -9.37 -9.00
N ASN A 142 8.53 -10.53 -9.62
CA ASN A 142 8.34 -11.79 -8.94
C ASN A 142 9.07 -12.92 -9.67
N CYS A 143 9.86 -13.69 -8.93
CA CYS A 143 10.61 -14.83 -9.46
C CYS A 143 9.76 -16.11 -9.58
N HIS A 144 8.52 -16.12 -9.09
CA HIS A 144 7.56 -17.22 -9.21
C HIS A 144 8.09 -18.57 -8.74
N LYS A 145 8.92 -18.56 -7.69
CA LYS A 145 9.62 -19.73 -7.13
C LYS A 145 10.45 -20.51 -8.15
N LEU A 146 10.86 -19.88 -9.25
CA LEU A 146 11.82 -20.47 -10.18
C LEU A 146 13.20 -20.60 -9.53
N PRO A 147 14.07 -21.53 -10.02
CA PRO A 147 15.40 -21.71 -9.48
C PRO A 147 16.23 -20.43 -9.51
N GLU A 148 16.95 -20.14 -8.43
CA GLU A 148 17.77 -18.91 -8.29
C GLU A 148 18.76 -18.71 -9.44
N LYS A 149 19.30 -19.81 -10.00
CA LYS A 149 20.23 -19.78 -11.13
C LYS A 149 19.69 -19.09 -12.39
N VAL A 150 18.37 -18.92 -12.53
CA VAL A 150 17.71 -18.21 -13.64
C VAL A 150 17.92 -16.70 -13.54
N PHE A 151 18.20 -16.20 -12.35
CA PHE A 151 18.29 -14.77 -12.07
C PHE A 151 19.71 -14.34 -11.74
N VAL A 152 19.99 -13.06 -11.97
CA VAL A 152 21.11 -12.34 -11.41
C VAL A 152 20.56 -11.31 -10.45
N ARG A 153 21.17 -11.23 -9.27
CA ARG A 153 20.81 -10.24 -8.27
C ARG A 153 21.72 -9.03 -8.41
N GLU A 154 21.13 -7.84 -8.49
CA GLU A 154 21.87 -6.59 -8.73
C GLU A 154 21.41 -5.50 -7.75
N PHE A 155 22.33 -4.60 -7.40
CA PHE A 155 22.04 -3.43 -6.59
C PHE A 155 21.79 -2.22 -7.50
N LEU A 156 20.63 -1.59 -7.34
CA LEU A 156 20.26 -0.37 -8.06
C LEU A 156 21.03 0.83 -7.51
N SER A 157 21.61 1.62 -8.39
CA SER A 157 22.18 2.91 -8.00
C SER A 157 21.06 3.91 -7.65
N SER A 158 21.35 4.88 -6.77
CA SER A 158 20.40 5.96 -6.48
C SER A 158 20.07 6.78 -7.73
N GLN A 159 21.07 7.02 -8.59
CA GLN A 159 20.90 7.75 -9.85
C GLN A 159 19.86 7.08 -10.76
N GLU A 160 19.97 5.77 -10.97
CA GLU A 160 19.02 5.00 -11.80
C GLU A 160 17.59 5.10 -11.25
N ILE A 161 17.43 5.02 -9.92
CA ILE A 161 16.13 5.16 -9.27
C ILE A 161 15.56 6.56 -9.50
N VAL A 162 16.36 7.60 -9.26
CA VAL A 162 15.95 9.00 -9.39
C VAL A 162 15.54 9.33 -10.83
N GLU A 163 16.37 9.01 -11.82
CA GLU A 163 16.09 9.27 -13.23
C GLU A 163 14.80 8.56 -13.69
N THR A 164 14.64 7.29 -13.30
CA THR A 164 13.44 6.52 -13.62
C THR A 164 12.18 7.18 -13.06
N TRP A 165 12.21 7.57 -11.78
CA TRP A 165 11.04 8.12 -11.11
C TRP A 165 10.73 9.55 -11.53
N ILE A 166 11.72 10.42 -11.76
CA ILE A 166 11.48 11.76 -12.30
C ILE A 166 10.77 11.67 -13.66
N ASN A 167 11.24 10.79 -14.55
CA ASN A 167 10.62 10.60 -15.87
C ASN A 167 9.21 10.00 -15.75
N LEU A 168 8.99 9.06 -14.84
CA LEU A 168 7.67 8.49 -14.57
C LEU A 168 6.70 9.55 -14.04
N ILE A 169 7.14 10.36 -13.08
CA ILE A 169 6.33 11.43 -12.48
C ILE A 169 5.88 12.41 -13.55
N LYS A 170 6.76 12.82 -14.47
CA LYS A 170 6.39 13.71 -15.60
C LYS A 170 5.23 13.12 -16.42
N LYS A 171 5.35 11.87 -16.86
CA LYS A 171 4.30 11.17 -17.62
C LYS A 171 3.00 11.02 -16.81
N LEU A 172 3.11 10.71 -15.53
CA LEU A 172 1.95 10.57 -14.65
C LEU A 172 1.22 11.91 -14.47
N LYS A 173 1.95 13.03 -14.38
CA LYS A 173 1.40 14.38 -14.28
C LYS A 173 0.71 14.85 -15.56
N GLU A 174 1.10 14.35 -16.73
CA GLU A 174 0.38 14.60 -17.99
C GLU A 174 -1.04 14.02 -17.95
N ILE A 175 -1.21 12.84 -17.34
CA ILE A 175 -2.50 12.15 -17.23
C ILE A 175 -3.33 12.68 -16.05
N ASN A 176 -2.67 12.89 -14.91
CA ASN A 176 -3.31 13.42 -13.71
C ASN A 176 -2.50 14.60 -13.14
N PRO A 177 -2.78 15.83 -13.60
CA PRO A 177 -2.07 17.03 -13.15
C PRO A 177 -2.25 17.35 -11.66
N LYS A 178 -3.24 16.76 -10.98
CA LYS A 178 -3.53 17.04 -9.56
C LYS A 178 -2.95 16.02 -8.59
N ILE A 179 -2.43 14.90 -9.09
CA ILE A 179 -1.88 13.85 -8.23
C ILE A 179 -0.68 14.36 -7.45
N LYS A 180 -0.65 14.00 -6.16
CA LYS A 180 0.48 14.16 -5.25
C LYS A 180 1.04 12.77 -4.92
N LEU A 181 2.35 12.62 -4.91
CA LEU A 181 3.03 11.38 -4.56
C LEU A 181 3.59 11.49 -3.16
N ILE A 182 3.34 10.46 -2.33
CA ILE A 182 3.87 10.40 -0.98
C ILE A 182 4.74 9.15 -0.90
N PHE A 183 6.06 9.36 -0.87
CA PHE A 183 7.03 8.30 -0.72
C PHE A 183 7.19 7.92 0.75
N THR A 184 7.46 6.65 0.99
CA THR A 184 7.94 6.14 2.27
C THR A 184 8.92 4.99 2.02
N VAL A 185 9.93 4.86 2.87
CA VAL A 185 10.77 3.67 2.90
C VAL A 185 10.11 2.66 3.83
N SER A 186 10.01 1.41 3.40
CA SER A 186 9.38 0.33 4.16
C SER A 186 10.16 0.05 5.45
N PRO A 187 9.51 -0.07 6.62
CA PRO A 187 10.13 -0.52 7.86
C PRO A 187 10.50 -2.01 7.85
N ILE A 188 10.03 -2.80 6.88
CA ILE A 188 10.33 -4.24 6.76
C ILE A 188 11.82 -4.43 6.42
N ARG A 189 12.48 -5.33 7.14
CA ARG A 189 13.92 -5.63 6.98
C ARG A 189 14.17 -6.71 5.92
N HIS A 190 15.08 -6.47 4.99
CA HIS A 190 15.50 -7.47 4.00
C HIS A 190 16.73 -8.26 4.49
N LEU A 191 16.62 -8.93 5.64
CA LEU A 191 17.77 -9.58 6.31
C LEU A 191 18.34 -10.79 5.58
N LYS A 192 17.61 -11.37 4.63
CA LYS A 192 18.14 -12.43 3.74
C LYS A 192 19.37 -11.96 2.97
N ASP A 193 19.55 -10.64 2.83
CA ASP A 193 20.66 -10.03 2.10
C ASP A 193 21.89 -9.80 2.98
N GLY A 194 21.73 -9.94 4.30
CA GLY A 194 22.68 -9.47 5.29
C GLY A 194 22.29 -8.11 5.88
N ALA A 195 22.65 -7.89 7.14
CA ALA A 195 22.31 -6.66 7.85
C ALA A 195 22.94 -5.42 7.21
N ILE A 196 24.20 -5.53 6.73
CA ILE A 196 24.92 -4.45 6.06
C ILE A 196 24.22 -4.08 4.74
N GLN A 197 23.88 -5.08 3.94
CA GLN A 197 23.20 -4.92 2.66
C GLN A 197 21.79 -4.32 2.85
N ASN A 198 21.08 -4.71 3.90
CA ASN A 198 19.82 -4.06 4.26
C ASN A 198 20.02 -2.58 4.57
N GLN A 199 21.00 -2.22 5.40
CA GLN A 199 21.26 -0.80 5.73
C GLN A 199 21.70 0.00 4.50
N GLN A 200 22.58 -0.56 3.66
CA GLN A 200 22.98 0.04 2.39
C GLN A 200 21.77 0.28 1.48
N SER A 201 20.90 -0.72 1.34
CA SER A 201 19.67 -0.65 0.56
C SER A 201 18.74 0.45 1.07
N LYS A 202 18.45 0.49 2.38
CA LYS A 202 17.58 1.52 2.97
C LYS A 202 18.17 2.93 2.81
N ALA A 203 19.46 3.10 3.06
CA ALA A 203 20.14 4.38 2.87
C ALA A 203 20.06 4.86 1.41
N ASN A 204 20.29 3.96 0.45
CA ASN A 204 20.19 4.28 -0.98
C ASN A 204 18.76 4.68 -1.38
N LEU A 205 17.74 4.01 -0.86
CA LEU A 205 16.33 4.40 -1.06
C LEU A 205 16.02 5.78 -0.47
N ILE A 206 16.49 6.08 0.75
CA ILE A 206 16.30 7.39 1.39
C ILE A 206 16.93 8.50 0.55
N ILE A 207 18.18 8.32 0.10
CA ILE A 207 18.88 9.28 -0.76
C ILE A 207 18.12 9.49 -2.08
N SER A 208 17.63 8.40 -2.68
CA SER A 208 16.87 8.46 -3.93
C SER A 208 15.57 9.22 -3.76
N VAL A 209 14.80 8.93 -2.72
CA VAL A 209 13.52 9.61 -2.42
C VAL A 209 13.75 11.09 -2.15
N LYS A 210 14.76 11.43 -1.36
CA LYS A 210 15.13 12.83 -1.09
C LYS A 210 15.42 13.58 -2.39
N SER A 211 16.24 13.00 -3.27
CA SER A 211 16.57 13.61 -4.56
C SER A 211 15.34 13.76 -5.48
N ILE A 212 14.44 12.76 -5.51
CA ILE A 212 13.17 12.87 -6.26
C ILE A 212 12.34 14.06 -5.75
N ILE A 213 12.17 14.19 -4.44
CA ILE A 213 11.39 15.28 -3.82
C ILE A 213 12.02 16.65 -4.09
N GLU A 214 13.34 16.78 -3.98
CA GLU A 214 14.05 18.04 -4.26
C GLU A 214 13.93 18.47 -5.74
N ASN A 215 13.63 17.54 -6.65
CA ASN A 215 13.47 17.80 -8.08
C ASN A 215 12.00 17.83 -8.54
N THR A 216 11.02 17.68 -7.64
CA THR A 216 9.59 17.63 -8.00
C THR A 216 8.68 18.23 -6.92
N ASP A 217 7.86 19.21 -7.30
CA ASP A 217 6.98 19.93 -6.34
C ASP A 217 5.74 19.14 -5.88
N CYS A 218 5.47 17.98 -6.49
CA CYS A 218 4.30 17.17 -6.19
C CYS A 218 4.61 15.96 -5.30
N CYS A 219 5.84 15.85 -4.81
CA CYS A 219 6.32 14.68 -4.07
C CYS A 219 6.63 15.02 -2.61
N PHE A 220 6.28 14.09 -1.71
CA PHE A 220 6.39 14.25 -0.27
C PHE A 220 6.98 12.99 0.37
N TYR A 221 7.46 13.08 1.61
CA TYR A 221 7.99 11.94 2.36
C TYR A 221 7.23 11.71 3.66
N PHE A 222 6.85 10.46 3.92
CA PHE A 222 6.39 10.00 5.22
C PHE A 222 7.44 9.06 5.85
N PRO A 223 7.95 9.36 7.07
CA PRO A 223 9.13 8.68 7.62
C PRO A 223 8.80 7.39 8.39
N ALA A 224 8.15 6.40 7.74
CA ALA A 224 7.75 5.16 8.42
C ALA A 224 8.94 4.31 8.89
N TYR A 225 10.03 4.27 8.11
CA TYR A 225 11.25 3.52 8.44
C TYR A 225 11.95 4.11 9.67
N GLU A 226 12.04 5.43 9.74
CA GLU A 226 12.63 6.17 10.85
C GLU A 226 11.78 6.03 12.11
N ILE A 227 10.44 6.12 12.01
CA ILE A 227 9.55 5.87 13.16
C ILE A 227 9.81 4.47 13.73
N MET A 228 9.90 3.46 12.86
CA MET A 228 10.18 2.09 13.29
C MET A 228 11.55 1.98 13.98
N ASN A 229 12.59 2.56 13.39
CA ASN A 229 13.95 2.40 13.91
C ASN A 229 14.30 3.31 15.08
N ASP A 230 13.62 4.43 15.26
CA ASP A 230 14.03 5.45 16.22
C ASP A 230 13.04 5.61 17.38
N GLU A 231 11.73 5.46 17.14
CA GLU A 231 10.69 5.46 18.18
C GLU A 231 10.34 4.05 18.66
N LEU A 232 10.36 3.06 17.76
CA LEU A 232 9.92 1.67 18.01
C LEU A 232 11.08 0.66 18.03
N ARG A 233 12.21 1.04 18.63
CA ARG A 233 13.48 0.29 18.65
C ARG A 233 13.43 -1.13 19.23
N ASP A 234 12.46 -1.42 20.09
CA ASP A 234 12.40 -2.66 20.86
C ASP A 234 11.83 -3.84 20.05
N TYR A 235 12.37 -5.05 20.24
CA TYR A 235 11.91 -6.27 19.55
C TYR A 235 10.42 -6.57 19.72
N ARG A 236 9.76 -6.06 20.77
CA ARG A 236 8.30 -6.14 20.96
C ARG A 236 7.49 -5.52 19.81
N PHE A 237 8.13 -4.66 19.01
CA PHE A 237 7.53 -4.01 17.85
C PHE A 237 7.76 -4.76 16.54
N TYR A 238 8.44 -5.91 16.58
CA TYR A 238 8.58 -6.82 15.45
C TYR A 238 7.61 -8.00 15.62
N ALA A 239 7.15 -8.53 14.49
CA ALA A 239 6.42 -9.80 14.44
C ALA A 239 7.36 -10.97 14.81
N GLU A 240 6.80 -12.18 14.90
CA GLU A 240 7.53 -13.39 15.31
C GLU A 240 8.77 -13.69 14.45
N ASP A 241 8.76 -13.27 13.18
CA ASP A 241 9.89 -13.43 12.26
C ASP A 241 11.03 -12.42 12.44
N MET A 242 10.88 -11.47 13.37
CA MET A 242 11.85 -10.41 13.69
C MET A 242 12.21 -9.50 12.49
N ILE A 243 11.40 -9.54 11.43
CA ILE A 243 11.62 -8.87 10.16
C ILE A 243 10.49 -7.87 9.89
N HIS A 244 9.24 -8.30 10.07
CA HIS A 244 8.08 -7.45 9.85
C HIS A 244 7.73 -6.66 11.10
N PRO A 245 7.16 -5.45 10.97
CA PRO A 245 6.55 -4.75 12.10
C PRO A 245 5.41 -5.58 12.70
N SER A 246 5.27 -5.56 14.02
CA SER A 246 4.12 -6.16 14.71
C SER A 246 2.85 -5.33 14.47
N LYS A 247 1.69 -5.90 14.79
CA LYS A 247 0.41 -5.16 14.73
C LYS A 247 0.46 -3.86 15.53
N THR A 248 1.03 -3.90 16.73
CA THR A 248 1.21 -2.70 17.58
C THR A 248 2.05 -1.63 16.90
N ALA A 249 3.12 -2.02 16.18
CA ALA A 249 3.95 -1.09 15.44
C ALA A 249 3.21 -0.48 14.23
N ILE A 250 2.45 -1.31 13.49
CA ILE A 250 1.61 -0.85 12.38
C ILE A 250 0.56 0.15 12.88
N ASP A 251 -0.14 -0.17 13.97
CA ASP A 251 -1.15 0.71 14.58
C ASP A 251 -0.54 2.04 15.03
N TYR A 252 0.67 2.01 15.60
CA TYR A 252 1.39 3.22 15.99
C TYR A 252 1.79 4.09 14.79
N ILE A 253 2.35 3.48 13.73
CA ILE A 253 2.72 4.21 12.52
C ILE A 253 1.47 4.75 11.81
N TYR A 254 0.36 4.00 11.80
CA TYR A 254 -0.93 4.48 11.30
C TYR A 254 -1.46 5.67 12.11
N GLN A 255 -1.30 5.68 13.43
CA GLN A 255 -1.66 6.84 14.24
C GLN A 255 -0.84 8.09 13.84
N LYS A 256 0.47 7.92 13.62
CA LYS A 256 1.35 9.01 13.12
C LYS A 256 0.94 9.48 11.73
N PHE A 257 0.59 8.55 10.84
CA PHE A 257 0.05 8.82 9.51
C PHE A 257 -1.25 9.63 9.61
N SER A 258 -2.21 9.17 10.40
CA SER A 258 -3.50 9.82 10.62
C SER A 258 -3.34 11.26 11.12
N ASN A 259 -2.45 11.47 12.11
CA ASN A 259 -2.17 12.80 12.63
C ASN A 259 -1.51 13.75 11.61
N SER A 260 -0.85 13.21 10.59
CA SER A 260 -0.11 14.00 9.60
C SER A 260 -0.94 14.34 8.37
N PHE A 261 -1.85 13.43 7.98
CA PHE A 261 -2.61 13.55 6.73
C PHE A 261 -4.10 13.83 6.93
N PHE A 262 -4.65 13.67 8.13
CA PHE A 262 -6.09 13.82 8.34
C PHE A 262 -6.39 15.05 9.21
N SER A 263 -7.33 15.86 8.72
CA SER A 263 -7.96 16.90 9.53
C SER A 263 -8.61 16.31 10.79
N ILE A 264 -8.81 17.14 11.82
CA ILE A 264 -9.52 16.71 13.04
C ILE A 264 -10.93 16.18 12.74
N LYS A 265 -11.60 16.74 11.71
CA LYS A 265 -12.90 16.26 11.24
C LYS A 265 -12.79 14.84 10.71
N THR A 266 -11.82 14.57 9.82
CA THR A 266 -11.57 13.23 9.27
C THR A 266 -11.24 12.24 10.39
N GLN A 267 -10.36 12.59 11.33
CA GLN A 267 -10.01 11.73 12.46
C GLN A 267 -11.23 11.37 13.33
N ASN A 268 -12.14 12.32 13.56
CA ASN A 268 -13.37 12.07 14.32
C ASN A 268 -14.37 11.18 13.57
N ILE A 269 -14.40 11.25 12.24
CA ILE A 269 -15.20 10.33 11.42
C ILE A 269 -14.60 8.92 11.53
N ASN A 270 -13.28 8.76 11.36
CA ASN A 270 -12.61 7.46 11.49
C ASN A 270 -12.94 6.78 12.82
N LYS A 271 -12.90 7.50 13.95
CA LYS A 271 -13.28 6.96 15.26
C LYS A 271 -14.71 6.40 15.32
N GLN A 272 -15.66 7.05 14.64
CA GLN A 272 -17.04 6.58 14.56
C GLN A 272 -17.15 5.32 13.68
N ILE A 273 -16.42 5.29 12.56
CA ILE A 273 -16.33 4.13 11.68
C ILE A 273 -15.71 2.94 12.42
N GLU A 274 -14.58 3.13 13.10
CA GLU A 274 -13.89 2.11 13.89
C GLU A 274 -14.81 1.50 14.96
N LYS A 275 -15.65 2.30 15.62
CA LYS A 275 -16.66 1.82 16.57
C LYS A 275 -17.67 0.88 15.88
N ILE A 276 -18.17 1.25 14.70
CA ILE A 276 -19.13 0.45 13.92
C ILE A 276 -18.49 -0.84 13.42
N ILE A 277 -17.28 -0.77 12.87
CA ILE A 277 -16.55 -1.94 12.37
C ILE A 277 -16.17 -2.89 13.51
N SER A 278 -15.75 -2.36 14.66
CA SER A 278 -15.51 -3.17 15.85
C SER A 278 -16.79 -3.86 16.34
N ALA A 279 -17.94 -3.18 16.27
CA ALA A 279 -19.23 -3.78 16.62
C ALA A 279 -19.62 -4.89 15.63
N TYR A 280 -19.37 -4.69 14.33
CA TYR A 280 -19.67 -5.66 13.27
C TYR A 280 -18.82 -6.93 13.40
N ASN A 281 -17.55 -6.78 13.75
CA ASN A 281 -16.62 -7.90 13.92
C ASN A 281 -16.75 -8.61 15.28
N HIS A 282 -17.54 -8.07 16.22
CA HIS A 282 -17.66 -8.65 17.56
C HIS A 282 -18.48 -9.94 17.54
N LYS A 283 -17.95 -11.00 18.18
CA LYS A 283 -18.68 -12.26 18.34
C LYS A 283 -19.82 -12.13 19.36
N VAL A 284 -21.05 -12.29 18.90
CA VAL A 284 -22.25 -12.16 19.75
C VAL A 284 -22.51 -13.47 20.52
N PHE A 285 -22.63 -13.40 21.84
CA PHE A 285 -22.89 -14.56 22.69
C PHE A 285 -24.38 -14.89 22.86
N ASN A 286 -25.26 -13.87 22.94
CA ASN A 286 -26.72 -14.06 23.03
C ASN A 286 -27.47 -13.15 22.03
N PRO A 287 -27.55 -13.57 20.76
CA PRO A 287 -28.10 -12.74 19.67
C PRO A 287 -29.61 -12.48 19.79
N ASN A 288 -30.35 -13.30 20.53
CA ASN A 288 -31.80 -13.15 20.67
C ASN A 288 -32.22 -12.25 21.83
N SER A 289 -31.28 -11.77 22.65
CA SER A 289 -31.58 -10.90 23.78
C SER A 289 -32.08 -9.52 23.36
N GLU A 290 -32.99 -8.93 24.14
CA GLU A 290 -33.45 -7.55 23.92
C GLU A 290 -32.30 -6.53 23.98
N ALA A 291 -31.32 -6.78 24.86
CA ALA A 291 -30.11 -5.96 24.96
C ALA A 291 -29.31 -5.96 23.65
N HIS A 292 -29.18 -7.11 22.99
CA HIS A 292 -28.50 -7.20 21.69
C HIS A 292 -29.28 -6.49 20.58
N LYS A 293 -30.61 -6.67 20.53
CA LYS A 293 -31.46 -5.94 19.58
C LYS A 293 -31.34 -4.42 19.74
N LYS A 294 -31.36 -3.92 20.99
CA LYS A 294 -31.14 -2.49 21.29
C LYS A 294 -29.74 -2.02 20.85
N PHE A 295 -28.72 -2.84 21.05
CA PHE A 295 -27.37 -2.57 20.56
C PHE A 295 -27.34 -2.44 19.04
N CYS A 296 -27.93 -3.38 18.30
CA CYS A 296 -28.00 -3.33 16.83
C CYS A 296 -28.74 -2.07 16.33
N LEU A 297 -29.85 -1.67 16.95
CA LEU A 297 -30.55 -0.43 16.62
C LEU A 297 -29.67 0.81 16.84
N ASN A 298 -28.88 0.85 17.92
CA ASN A 298 -27.96 1.96 18.17
C ASN A 298 -26.86 2.04 17.09
N ILE A 299 -26.30 0.91 16.65
CA ILE A 299 -25.29 0.91 15.58
C ILE A 299 -25.90 1.34 14.25
N LEU A 300 -27.11 0.89 13.92
CA LEU A 300 -27.83 1.33 12.71
C LEU A 300 -28.10 2.85 12.74
N LYS A 301 -28.41 3.41 13.91
CA LYS A 301 -28.54 4.86 14.10
C LYS A 301 -27.20 5.58 13.89
N ASP A 302 -26.11 5.06 14.48
CA ASP A 302 -24.76 5.63 14.28
C ASP A 302 -24.37 5.67 12.79
N ILE A 303 -24.71 4.61 12.02
CA ILE A 303 -24.51 4.56 10.57
C ILE A 303 -25.35 5.63 9.83
N ASP A 304 -26.62 5.79 10.20
CA ASP A 304 -27.52 6.79 9.60
C ASP A 304 -27.04 8.22 9.88
N ASP A 305 -26.59 8.48 11.12
CA ASP A 305 -26.04 9.78 11.52
C ASP A 305 -24.72 10.11 10.79
N LEU A 306 -23.88 9.11 10.50
CA LEU A 306 -22.70 9.28 9.64
C LEU A 306 -23.09 9.60 8.19
N LYS A 307 -24.07 8.90 7.61
CA LYS A 307 -24.52 9.14 6.23
C LYS A 307 -25.09 10.56 6.05
N LYS A 308 -25.76 11.10 7.08
CA LYS A 308 -26.26 12.49 7.09
C LYS A 308 -25.16 13.56 7.07
N GLN A 309 -23.92 13.21 7.39
CA GLN A 309 -22.78 14.16 7.34
C GLN A 309 -22.31 14.48 5.90
N GLY A 310 -23.00 13.94 4.87
CA GLY A 310 -22.75 14.27 3.47
C GLY A 310 -21.55 13.53 2.87
N ILE A 311 -21.11 12.44 3.50
CA ILE A 311 -20.03 11.60 3.00
C ILE A 311 -20.64 10.28 2.50
N HIS A 312 -20.36 9.94 1.24
CA HIS A 312 -20.85 8.70 0.65
C HIS A 312 -20.01 7.51 1.13
N LEU A 313 -20.35 6.97 2.31
CA LEU A 313 -19.73 5.79 2.89
C LEU A 313 -20.57 4.54 2.63
N ASP A 314 -19.93 3.47 2.16
CA ASP A 314 -20.57 2.17 1.96
C ASP A 314 -20.54 1.33 3.25
N PHE A 315 -21.73 1.19 3.84
CA PHE A 315 -22.00 0.34 5.01
C PHE A 315 -22.98 -0.81 4.66
N SER A 316 -23.08 -1.21 3.39
CA SER A 316 -24.10 -2.16 2.94
C SER A 316 -24.02 -3.50 3.67
N ASN A 317 -22.81 -4.00 3.93
CA ASN A 317 -22.58 -5.24 4.65
C ASN A 317 -22.95 -5.13 6.13
N GLU A 318 -22.51 -4.06 6.80
CA GLU A 318 -22.79 -3.79 8.21
C GLU A 318 -24.30 -3.60 8.43
N ILE A 319 -24.96 -2.82 7.57
CA ILE A 319 -26.41 -2.62 7.62
C ILE A 319 -27.14 -3.96 7.45
N LYS A 320 -26.74 -4.79 6.47
CA LYS A 320 -27.35 -6.11 6.24
C LYS A 320 -27.21 -7.01 7.46
N TYR A 321 -26.04 -7.02 8.10
CA TYR A 321 -25.79 -7.80 9.31
C TYR A 321 -26.60 -7.32 10.51
N PHE A 322 -26.56 -6.04 10.86
CA PHE A 322 -27.31 -5.57 12.03
C PHE A 322 -28.82 -5.66 11.83
N LYS A 323 -29.31 -5.58 10.58
CA LYS A 323 -30.72 -5.80 10.26
C LYS A 323 -31.17 -7.25 10.36
N SER A 324 -30.27 -8.25 10.27
CA SER A 324 -30.68 -9.66 10.34
C SER A 324 -31.14 -10.14 11.73
N PHE A 325 -31.10 -9.27 12.74
CA PHE A 325 -31.54 -9.56 14.11
C PHE A 325 -32.97 -9.06 14.42
N PHE A 326 -33.69 -8.60 13.39
CA PHE A 326 -35.09 -8.14 13.44
C PHE A 326 -35.93 -8.87 12.41
#